data_AF-A0A517VQK3-F1
#
_entry.id   AF-A0A517VQK3-F1
#
_cell.length_a   1.000
_cell.length_b   1.000
_cell.length_c   1.000
_cell.angle_alpha   90.00
_cell.angle_beta   90.00
_cell.angle_gamma   90.00
#
_symmetry.space_group_name_H-M   'P 1'
#
loop_
_entity.id
_entity.type
_entity.pdbx_description
1 polymer ?
#
loop_
_entity_poly.entity_id
_entity_poly.type
_entity_poly.pdbx_seq_one_letter_code
_entity_poly.pdbx_strand_id
1 'polypeptide(L)'
;MADSLFTDQELLAYLDESLSVELMSQVETALRQSDSLRVRLAQLSQQRDHGAHSVGEIWRRNRLSCPSRSQLGGYLLETLPPDYQSYVEFHLNQTGCRYCGANLEDLKSSMSAATAETERRRQKYFQSSAGYLSAKSEDKS
;
A
#
# COMPACT_ATOMS: atom_id res chain seq x y z
N MET A 1 -14.39 -31.77 -5.87
CA MET A 1 -14.09 -31.09 -7.15
C MET A 1 -13.54 -29.67 -6.98
N ALA A 2 -13.26 -29.19 -5.76
CA ALA A 2 -12.67 -27.85 -5.56
C ALA A 2 -11.14 -27.81 -5.73
N ASP A 3 -10.44 -28.95 -5.60
CA ASP A 3 -8.98 -29.00 -5.68
C ASP A 3 -8.41 -28.55 -7.04
N SER A 4 -9.11 -28.79 -8.14
CA SER A 4 -8.61 -28.43 -9.48
C SER A 4 -8.87 -26.97 -9.88
N LEU A 5 -9.51 -26.17 -9.04
CA LEU A 5 -9.88 -24.78 -9.37
C LEU A 5 -8.70 -23.80 -9.30
N PHE A 6 -7.68 -24.11 -8.48
CA PHE A 6 -6.52 -23.23 -8.28
C PHE A 6 -5.23 -23.99 -8.52
N THR A 7 -4.32 -23.34 -9.25
CA THR A 7 -2.95 -23.80 -9.44
C THR A 7 -2.15 -23.63 -8.15
N ASP A 8 -1.07 -24.40 -7.98
CA ASP A 8 -0.17 -24.22 -6.84
C ASP A 8 0.44 -22.82 -6.82
N GLN A 9 0.68 -22.23 -8.00
CA GLN A 9 1.19 -20.86 -8.12
C GLN A 9 0.20 -19.83 -7.57
N GLU A 10 -1.10 -19.98 -7.82
CA GLU A 10 -2.13 -19.10 -7.26
C GLU A 10 -2.25 -19.27 -5.75
N LEU A 11 -2.20 -20.51 -5.24
CA LEU A 11 -2.22 -20.78 -3.80
C LEU A 11 -0.98 -20.22 -3.07
N LEU A 12 0.19 -20.32 -3.69
CA LEU A 12 1.42 -19.69 -3.17
C LEU A 12 1.31 -18.16 -3.24
N ALA A 13 0.77 -17.60 -4.32
CA ALA A 13 0.55 -16.16 -4.44
C ALA A 13 -0.49 -15.63 -3.44
N TYR A 14 -1.49 -16.45 -3.06
CA TYR A 14 -2.43 -16.19 -1.96
C TYR A 14 -1.68 -16.08 -0.63
N LEU A 15 -0.80 -17.04 -0.31
CA LEU A 15 0.03 -17.00 0.90
C LEU A 15 0.97 -15.78 0.96
N ASP A 16 1.37 -15.26 -0.20
CA ASP A 16 2.21 -14.06 -0.33
C ASP A 16 1.39 -12.75 -0.40
N GLU A 17 0.05 -12.82 -0.23
CA GLU A 17 -0.90 -11.70 -0.36
C GLU A 17 -0.79 -10.94 -1.70
N SER A 18 -0.37 -11.63 -2.75
CA SER A 18 0.02 -11.04 -4.03
C SER A 18 -0.98 -11.25 -5.17
N LEU A 19 -2.14 -11.86 -4.88
CA LEU A 19 -3.25 -11.97 -5.82
C LEU A 19 -4.07 -10.68 -5.92
N SER A 20 -4.88 -10.58 -6.98
CA SER A 20 -5.93 -9.57 -7.08
C SER A 20 -6.95 -9.73 -5.95
N VAL A 21 -7.72 -8.68 -5.66
CA VAL A 21 -8.74 -8.69 -4.59
C VAL A 21 -9.81 -9.75 -4.85
N GLU A 22 -10.23 -9.87 -6.11
CA GLU A 22 -11.25 -10.81 -6.55
C GLU A 22 -10.78 -12.25 -6.35
N LEU A 23 -9.55 -12.55 -6.78
CA LEU A 23 -9.01 -13.90 -6.68
C LEU A 23 -8.66 -14.26 -5.22
N MET A 24 -8.21 -13.30 -4.42
CA MET A 24 -8.06 -13.46 -2.96
C MET A 24 -9.38 -13.91 -2.32
N SER A 25 -10.47 -13.21 -2.61
CA SER A 25 -11.80 -13.52 -2.06
C SER A 25 -12.33 -14.89 -2.53
N GLN A 26 -12.06 -15.26 -3.79
CA GLN A 26 -12.42 -16.58 -4.32
C GLN A 26 -11.68 -17.70 -3.60
N VAL A 27 -10.36 -17.56 -3.41
CA VAL A 27 -9.54 -18.53 -2.69
C VAL A 27 -10.00 -18.65 -1.23
N GLU A 28 -10.25 -17.54 -0.52
CA GLU A 28 -10.78 -17.56 0.85
C GLU A 28 -12.10 -18.31 0.95
N THR A 29 -13.03 -18.03 0.03
CA THR A 29 -14.34 -18.68 0.01
C THR A 29 -14.21 -20.18 -0.21
N ALA A 30 -13.36 -20.60 -1.14
CA ALA A 30 -13.10 -22.01 -1.42
C ALA A 30 -12.43 -22.73 -0.24
N LEU A 31 -11.48 -22.07 0.45
CA LEU A 31 -10.81 -22.61 1.64
C LEU A 31 -11.79 -22.88 2.78
N ARG A 32 -12.82 -22.06 2.97
CA ARG A 32 -13.86 -22.29 4.00
C ARG A 32 -14.67 -23.56 3.75
N GLN A 33 -14.82 -23.96 2.49
CA GLN A 33 -15.71 -25.04 2.05
C GLN A 33 -14.99 -26.35 1.76
N SER A 34 -13.66 -26.38 1.75
CA SER A 34 -12.88 -27.55 1.35
C SER A 34 -11.76 -27.87 2.34
N ASP A 35 -11.86 -29.03 2.99
CA ASP A 35 -10.78 -29.56 3.84
C ASP A 35 -9.57 -29.97 3.01
N SER A 36 -9.78 -30.57 1.83
CA SER A 36 -8.68 -31.01 0.96
C SER A 36 -7.85 -29.83 0.45
N LEU A 37 -8.49 -28.72 0.07
CA LEU A 37 -7.79 -27.50 -0.34
C LEU A 37 -6.99 -26.89 0.82
N ARG A 38 -7.53 -26.93 2.05
CA ARG A 38 -6.81 -26.49 3.26
C ARG A 38 -5.58 -27.34 3.54
N VAL A 39 -5.69 -28.66 3.39
CA VAL A 39 -4.55 -29.59 3.53
C VAL A 39 -3.50 -29.31 2.46
N ARG A 40 -3.90 -29.14 1.19
CA ARG A 40 -2.98 -28.80 0.10
C ARG A 40 -2.27 -27.46 0.33
N LEU A 41 -2.99 -26.43 0.75
CA LEU A 41 -2.40 -25.13 1.09
C LEU A 41 -1.38 -25.24 2.24
N ALA A 42 -1.69 -26.03 3.27
CA ALA A 42 -0.77 -26.27 4.38
C ALA A 42 0.50 -27.01 3.94
N GLN A 43 0.38 -27.99 3.03
CA GLN A 43 1.54 -28.68 2.45
C GLN A 43 2.43 -27.73 1.64
N LEU A 44 1.83 -26.88 0.80
CA LEU A 44 2.57 -25.86 0.04
C LEU A 44 3.28 -24.87 0.97
N SER A 45 2.61 -24.42 2.03
CA SER A 45 3.23 -23.55 3.05
C SER A 45 4.42 -24.23 3.73
N GLN A 46 4.31 -25.51 4.08
CA GLN A 46 5.39 -26.25 4.71
C GLN A 46 6.58 -26.44 3.75
N GLN A 47 6.33 -26.79 2.48
CA GLN A 47 7.38 -26.94 1.47
C GLN A 47 8.13 -25.62 1.22
N ARG A 48 7.40 -24.51 1.22
CA ARG A 48 7.97 -23.15 1.13
C ARG A 48 8.97 -22.90 2.25
N ASP A 49 8.60 -23.23 3.49
CA ASP A 49 9.41 -22.94 4.67
C ASP A 49 10.66 -23.85 4.77
N HIS A 50 10.70 -24.97 4.04
CA HIS A 50 11.85 -25.89 3.99
C HIS A 50 12.92 -25.54 2.94
N GLY A 51 12.84 -24.37 2.30
CA GLY A 51 13.93 -23.83 1.48
C GLY A 51 13.86 -24.16 -0.01
N ALA A 52 12.76 -24.71 -0.50
CA ALA A 52 12.48 -24.82 -1.94
C ALA A 52 12.00 -23.47 -2.51
N HIS A 53 12.79 -22.42 -2.32
CA HIS A 53 12.40 -21.09 -2.80
C HIS A 53 12.66 -20.99 -4.29
N SER A 54 11.60 -20.92 -5.09
CA SER A 54 11.74 -20.53 -6.49
C SER A 54 12.36 -19.12 -6.57
N VAL A 55 13.05 -18.80 -7.66
CA VAL A 55 13.59 -17.44 -7.88
C VAL A 55 12.50 -16.37 -7.73
N GLY A 56 11.29 -16.65 -8.24
CA GLY A 56 10.15 -15.74 -8.12
C GLY A 56 9.70 -15.52 -6.67
N GLU A 57 9.81 -16.52 -5.81
CA GLU A 57 9.49 -16.40 -4.39
C GLU A 57 10.50 -15.53 -3.64
N ILE A 58 11.81 -15.79 -3.86
CA ILE A 58 12.88 -14.97 -3.29
C ILE A 58 12.71 -13.51 -3.73
N TRP A 59 12.39 -13.28 -5.00
CA TRP A 59 12.22 -11.95 -5.57
C TRP A 59 11.08 -11.17 -4.91
N ARG A 60 9.90 -11.81 -4.74
CA ARG A 60 8.74 -11.20 -4.08
C ARG A 60 8.99 -10.95 -2.60
N ARG A 61 9.56 -11.93 -1.89
CA ARG A 61 9.86 -11.83 -0.45
C ARG A 61 10.85 -10.72 -0.14
N ASN A 62 11.90 -10.60 -0.95
CA ASN A 62 12.91 -9.54 -0.80
C ASN A 62 12.50 -8.23 -1.48
N ARG A 63 11.34 -8.20 -2.14
CA ARG A 63 10.77 -7.01 -2.79
C ARG A 63 11.78 -6.35 -3.75
N LEU A 64 12.53 -7.15 -4.51
CA LEU A 64 13.69 -6.67 -5.27
C LEU A 64 13.37 -5.61 -6.33
N SER A 65 12.12 -5.57 -6.81
CA SER A 65 11.63 -4.54 -7.73
C SER A 65 10.81 -3.43 -7.05
N CYS A 66 10.56 -3.50 -5.74
CA CYS A 66 9.76 -2.46 -5.09
C CYS A 66 10.60 -1.18 -4.92
N PRO A 67 10.08 -0.01 -5.32
CA PRO A 67 10.70 1.26 -4.93
C PRO A 67 10.70 1.42 -3.41
N SER A 68 11.70 2.12 -2.89
CA SER A 68 11.73 2.47 -1.46
C SER A 68 10.60 3.45 -1.11
N ARG A 69 10.26 3.56 0.18
CA ARG A 69 9.26 4.52 0.65
C ARG A 69 9.63 5.97 0.30
N SER A 70 10.92 6.33 0.34
CA SER A 70 11.36 7.68 -0.08
C SER A 70 11.17 7.91 -1.57
N GLN A 71 11.41 6.89 -2.40
CA GLN A 71 11.17 6.97 -3.84
C GLN A 71 9.67 7.06 -4.16
N LEU A 72 8.80 6.34 -3.43
CA LEU A 72 7.35 6.52 -3.54
C LEU A 72 6.91 7.95 -3.17
N GLY A 73 7.54 8.56 -2.17
CA GLY A 73 7.33 9.97 -1.86
C GLY A 73 7.80 10.89 -2.99
N GLY A 74 8.97 10.61 -3.56
CA GLY A 74 9.48 11.32 -4.72
C GLY A 74 8.56 11.22 -5.94
N TYR A 75 7.97 10.04 -6.17
CA TYR A 75 6.98 9.80 -7.22
C TYR A 75 5.73 10.66 -7.01
N LEU A 76 5.19 10.69 -5.79
CA LEU A 76 4.02 11.47 -5.42
C LEU A 76 4.24 12.98 -5.61
N LEU A 77 5.47 13.44 -5.40
CA LEU A 77 5.89 14.83 -5.55
C LEU A 77 6.44 15.15 -6.96
N GLU A 78 6.45 14.18 -7.88
CA GLU A 78 6.98 14.32 -9.25
C GLU A 78 8.44 14.81 -9.31
N THR A 79 9.26 14.35 -8.35
CA THR A 79 10.67 14.76 -8.22
C THR A 79 11.67 13.71 -8.69
N LEU A 80 11.20 12.56 -9.16
CA LEU A 80 12.06 11.51 -9.70
C LEU A 80 12.51 11.83 -11.13
N PRO A 81 13.65 11.27 -11.59
CA PRO A 81 13.99 11.27 -13.00
C PRO A 81 12.85 10.64 -13.85
N PRO A 82 12.58 11.14 -15.08
CA PRO A 82 11.44 10.70 -15.89
C PRO A 82 11.32 9.18 -16.05
N ASP A 83 12.42 8.50 -16.37
CA ASP A 83 12.43 7.05 -16.54
C ASP A 83 12.05 6.31 -15.25
N TYR A 84 12.48 6.85 -14.10
CA TYR A 84 12.18 6.26 -12.80
C TYR A 84 10.75 6.58 -12.34
N GLN A 85 10.22 7.75 -12.73
CA GLN A 85 8.80 8.07 -12.56
C GLN A 85 7.91 7.05 -13.28
N SER A 86 8.21 6.78 -14.56
CA SER A 86 7.50 5.78 -15.36
C SER A 86 7.65 4.35 -14.81
N TYR A 87 8.83 4.01 -14.28
CA TYR A 87 9.03 2.72 -13.62
C TYR A 87 8.13 2.54 -12.40
N VAL A 88 8.06 3.55 -11.53
CA VAL A 88 7.20 3.50 -10.34
C VAL A 88 5.73 3.43 -10.73
N GLU A 89 5.30 4.18 -11.75
CA GLU A 89 3.93 4.12 -12.28
C GLU A 89 3.58 2.71 -12.81
N PHE A 90 4.46 2.10 -13.61
CA PHE A 90 4.31 0.73 -14.10
C PHE A 90 4.21 -0.27 -12.93
N HIS A 91 5.06 -0.11 -11.91
CA HIS A 91 5.06 -1.00 -10.75
C HIS A 91 3.76 -0.90 -9.93
N LEU A 92 3.19 0.30 -9.82
CA LEU A 92 1.94 0.53 -9.12
C LEU A 92 0.73 0.04 -9.91
N ASN A 93 0.66 0.35 -11.20
CA ASN A 93 -0.56 0.17 -12.00
C ASN A 93 -0.58 -1.14 -12.79
N GLN A 94 0.56 -1.52 -13.38
CA GLN A 94 0.61 -2.69 -14.27
C GLN A 94 1.04 -3.96 -13.54
N THR A 95 2.06 -3.85 -12.68
CA THR A 95 2.42 -4.95 -11.76
C THR A 95 1.38 -5.08 -10.65
N GLY A 96 0.73 -3.98 -10.26
CA GLY A 96 -0.32 -4.00 -9.24
C GLY A 96 0.20 -4.32 -7.83
N CYS A 97 1.42 -3.89 -7.48
CA CYS A 97 2.03 -4.27 -6.21
C CYS A 97 1.29 -3.68 -4.99
N ARG A 98 0.58 -4.54 -4.25
CA ARG A 98 -0.22 -4.14 -3.07
C ARG A 98 0.60 -3.47 -1.98
N TYR A 99 1.84 -3.92 -1.74
CA TYR A 99 2.72 -3.33 -0.74
C TYR A 99 3.09 -1.87 -1.07
N CYS A 100 3.43 -1.61 -2.32
CA CYS A 100 3.75 -0.26 -2.79
C CYS A 100 2.50 0.63 -2.81
N GLY A 101 1.35 0.07 -3.22
CA GLY A 101 0.06 0.76 -3.17
C GLY A 101 -0.32 1.20 -1.75
N ALA A 102 -0.18 0.31 -0.76
CA ALA A 102 -0.44 0.63 0.64
C ALA A 102 0.52 1.73 1.16
N ASN A 103 1.81 1.62 0.86
CA ASN A 103 2.78 2.66 1.24
C ASN A 103 2.46 4.02 0.60
N LEU A 104 2.04 4.04 -0.66
CA LEU A 104 1.66 5.26 -1.35
C LEU A 104 0.43 5.91 -0.72
N GLU A 105 -0.56 5.10 -0.32
CA GLU A 105 -1.76 5.59 0.36
C GLU A 105 -1.46 6.18 1.74
N ASP A 106 -0.57 5.53 2.50
CA ASP A 106 -0.08 6.07 3.78
C ASP A 106 0.64 7.42 3.59
N LEU A 107 1.46 7.54 2.54
CA LEU A 107 2.17 8.78 2.22
C LEU A 107 1.19 9.91 1.85
N LYS A 108 0.19 9.62 1.01
CA LYS A 108 -0.89 10.57 0.65
C LYS A 108 -1.65 11.04 1.90
N SER A 109 -2.01 10.11 2.78
CA SER A 109 -2.70 10.41 4.03
C SER A 109 -1.86 11.26 4.98
N SER A 110 -0.55 11.02 5.02
CA SER A 110 0.38 11.82 5.84
C SER A 110 0.50 13.26 5.32
N MET A 111 0.51 13.46 4.01
CA MET A 111 0.56 14.80 3.40
C MET A 111 -0.73 15.58 3.64
N SER A 112 -1.90 14.95 3.50
CA SER A 112 -3.19 15.61 3.74
C SER A 112 -3.40 15.99 5.21
N ALA A 113 -2.89 15.18 6.14
CA ALA A 113 -2.91 15.52 7.56
C ALA A 113 -2.06 16.76 7.88
N ALA A 114 -0.86 16.86 7.27
CA ALA A 114 0.06 17.99 7.48
C ALA A 114 -0.50 19.32 6.94
N THR A 115 -1.20 19.29 5.80
CA THR A 115 -1.85 20.50 5.25
C THR A 115 -3.00 20.96 6.13
N ALA A 116 -3.87 20.04 6.57
CA ALA A 116 -4.99 20.35 7.45
C ALA A 116 -4.55 20.95 8.81
N GLU A 117 -3.45 20.46 9.39
CA GLU A 117 -2.89 21.02 10.61
C GLU A 117 -2.38 22.45 10.40
N THR A 118 -1.70 22.71 9.27
CA THR A 118 -1.19 24.04 8.92
C THR A 118 -2.33 25.05 8.76
N GLU A 119 -3.42 24.66 8.11
CA GLU A 119 -4.62 25.49 7.96
C GLU A 119 -5.28 25.80 9.31
N ARG A 120 -5.45 24.79 10.18
CA ARG A 120 -5.99 24.99 11.54
C ARG A 120 -5.13 25.94 12.38
N ARG A 121 -3.80 25.80 12.31
CA ARG A 121 -2.86 26.72 13.00
C ARG A 121 -3.01 28.14 12.47
N ARG A 122 -3.08 28.33 11.14
CA ARG A 122 -3.31 29.66 10.51
C ARG A 122 -4.64 30.28 10.95
N GLN A 123 -5.73 29.52 10.94
CA GLN A 123 -7.05 29.99 11.38
C GLN A 123 -7.04 30.42 12.86
N LYS A 124 -6.41 29.63 13.74
CA LYS A 124 -6.28 29.96 15.17
C LYS A 124 -5.51 31.26 15.39
N TYR A 125 -4.39 31.46 14.69
CA TYR A 125 -3.63 32.72 14.79
C TYR A 125 -4.41 33.92 14.24
N PHE A 126 -5.11 33.76 13.12
CA PHE A 126 -5.97 34.80 12.56
C PHE A 126 -7.11 35.20 13.52
N GLN A 127 -7.82 34.23 14.09
CA GLN A 127 -8.87 34.48 15.09
C GLN A 127 -8.33 35.16 16.35
N SER A 128 -7.12 34.79 16.80
CA SER A 128 -6.49 35.43 17.97
C SER A 128 -6.00 36.87 17.70
N SER A 129 -5.64 37.20 16.46
CA SER A 129 -5.13 38.53 16.08
C SER A 129 -6.24 39.51 15.71
N ALA A 130 -7.41 39.02 15.25
CA ALA A 130 -8.59 39.85 14.99
C ALA A 130 -9.07 40.61 16.24
N GLY A 131 -8.97 40.00 17.44
CA GLY A 131 -9.30 40.66 18.71
C GLY A 131 -8.38 41.83 19.05
N TYR A 132 -7.10 41.76 18.67
CA TYR A 132 -6.11 42.82 18.92
C TYR A 132 -6.28 44.03 17.99
N LEU A 133 -6.80 43.80 16.77
CA LEU A 133 -7.06 44.87 15.80
C LEU A 133 -8.36 45.63 16.12
N SER A 134 -9.39 44.94 16.62
CA SER A 134 -10.65 45.56 17.07
C SER A 134 -10.46 46.43 18.32
N ALA A 135 -9.64 45.97 19.29
CA ALA A 135 -9.37 46.73 20.50
C ALA A 135 -8.64 48.06 20.24
N LYS A 136 -7.85 48.14 19.15
CA LYS A 136 -7.10 49.36 18.78
C LYS A 136 -7.95 50.39 18.05
N SER A 137 -9.10 50.01 17.49
CA SER A 137 -10.05 50.97 16.88
C SER A 137 -10.96 51.66 17.88
N GLU A 138 -11.17 51.08 19.07
CA GLU A 138 -12.01 51.67 20.13
C GLU A 138 -11.25 52.71 20.98
N ASP A 139 -9.91 52.66 21.01
CA ASP A 139 -9.04 53.57 21.76
C ASP A 139 -8.68 54.87 21.00
N LYS A 140 -9.44 55.21 19.95
CA LYS A 140 -9.18 56.39 19.09
C LYS A 140 -10.38 57.31 18.88
N SER A 141 -11.39 57.23 19.75
CA SER A 141 -12.55 58.14 19.80
C SER A 141 -12.53 59.01 21.04
#